data_AF-A0A382W9V7-F1
#
_entry.id   AF-A0A382W9V7-F1
#
_cell.length_a   1.000
_cell.length_b   1.000
_cell.length_c   1.000
_cell.angle_alpha   90.00
_cell.angle_beta   90.00
_cell.angle_gamma   90.00
#
_symmetry.space_group_name_H-M   'P 1'
#
loop_
_entity.id
_entity.type
_entity.pdbx_description
1 polymer ?
#
loop_
_entity_poly.entity_id
_entity_poly.type
_entity_poly.pdbx_seq_one_letter_code
_entity_poly.pdbx_strand_id
1 'polypeptide(L)'
;MFESFFLIAGPCVLEGDELNLEIARKLADLRDDLGISVIFKSSFDKANRALLESPRGPGLRAGLDQLRNIKNETGLPVLTDIHEPHHAEVAASVVD
;
A
#
# COMPACT_ATOMS: atom_id res chain seq x y z
N MET A 1 -8.77 -13.18 -11.80
CA MET A 1 -7.67 -12.39 -12.40
C MET A 1 -8.34 -11.33 -13.25
N PHE A 2 -8.00 -10.05 -13.11
CA PHE A 2 -8.74 -8.94 -13.73
C PHE A 2 -8.83 -9.11 -15.26
N GLU A 3 -10.05 -9.34 -15.78
CA GLU A 3 -10.28 -9.49 -17.24
C GLU A 3 -10.36 -8.14 -17.97
N SER A 4 -10.30 -7.04 -17.21
CA SER A 4 -10.34 -5.66 -17.66
C SER A 4 -9.19 -4.86 -17.05
N PHE A 5 -8.98 -3.64 -17.56
CA PHE A 5 -7.97 -2.72 -17.06
C PHE A 5 -8.14 -2.47 -15.55
N PHE A 6 -7.02 -2.48 -14.82
CA PHE A 6 -6.95 -2.14 -13.41
C PHE A 6 -5.77 -1.20 -13.15
N LEU A 7 -5.87 -0.42 -12.08
CA LEU A 7 -4.88 0.57 -11.67
C LEU A 7 -4.25 0.19 -10.34
N ILE A 8 -2.92 0.11 -10.29
CA ILE A 8 -2.16 0.08 -9.04
C ILE A 8 -1.63 1.50 -8.80
N ALA A 9 -2.01 2.12 -7.69
CA ALA A 9 -1.61 3.50 -7.38
C ALA A 9 -1.48 3.74 -5.87
N GLY A 10 -0.66 4.72 -5.50
CA GLY A 10 -0.44 5.14 -4.13
C GLY A 10 0.93 5.79 -3.94
N PRO A 11 1.25 6.28 -2.72
CA PRO A 11 2.53 6.91 -2.44
C PRO A 11 3.67 5.87 -2.48
N CYS A 12 4.87 6.31 -2.85
CA CYS A 12 6.02 5.41 -3.03
C CYS A 12 6.41 4.66 -1.74
N VAL A 13 6.28 5.34 -0.60
CA VAL A 13 6.52 4.83 0.75
C VAL A 13 5.37 5.28 1.63
N LEU A 14 5.02 4.50 2.65
CA LEU A 14 4.01 4.91 3.62
C LEU A 14 4.50 6.12 4.39
N GLU A 15 3.67 7.17 4.40
CA GLU A 15 3.91 8.41 5.16
C GLU A 15 3.04 8.43 6.42
N GLY A 16 2.55 9.60 6.83
CA GLY A 16 1.58 9.72 7.93
C GLY A 16 0.22 9.12 7.57
N ASP A 17 -0.45 8.52 8.56
CA ASP A 17 -1.73 7.80 8.40
C ASP A 17 -2.80 8.65 7.72
N GLU A 18 -2.91 9.93 8.09
CA GLU A 18 -3.90 10.84 7.52
C GLU A 18 -3.70 11.04 6.01
N LEU A 19 -2.46 11.26 5.58
CA LEU A 19 -2.12 11.43 4.17
C LEU A 19 -2.36 10.13 3.38
N ASN A 20 -1.95 8.99 3.94
CA ASN A 20 -2.16 7.69 3.31
C ASN A 20 -3.67 7.42 3.10
N LEU A 21 -4.51 7.72 4.10
CA LEU A 21 -5.96 7.58 4.02
C LEU A 21 -6.60 8.56 3.05
N GLU A 22 -6.14 9.82 3.01
CA GLU A 22 -6.63 10.81 2.05
C GLU A 22 -6.42 10.33 0.61
N ILE A 23 -5.20 9.88 0.29
CA ILE A 23 -4.87 9.33 -1.03
C ILE A 23 -5.72 8.09 -1.33
N ALA A 24 -5.84 7.18 -0.37
CA ALA A 24 -6.63 5.96 -0.57
C ALA A 24 -8.12 6.24 -0.81
N ARG A 25 -8.71 7.20 -0.10
CA ARG A 25 -10.09 7.63 -0.32
C ARG A 25 -10.28 8.22 -1.72
N LYS A 26 -9.34 9.04 -2.19
CA LYS A 26 -9.36 9.56 -3.57
C LYS A 26 -9.26 8.46 -4.63
N LEU A 27 -8.48 7.42 -4.36
CA LEU A 27 -8.39 6.25 -5.24
C LEU A 27 -9.67 5.40 -5.22
N ALA A 28 -10.37 5.33 -4.08
CA ALA A 28 -11.68 4.69 -3.98
C ALA A 28 -12.76 5.48 -4.73
N ASP A 29 -12.78 6.82 -4.61
CA ASP A 29 -13.65 7.68 -5.42
C ASP A 29 -13.42 7.40 -6.93
N LEU A 30 -12.15 7.33 -7.36
CA LEU A 30 -11.78 7.08 -8.76
C LEU A 30 -12.16 5.68 -9.25
N ARG A 31 -12.10 4.66 -8.38
CA ARG A 31 -12.60 3.30 -8.68
C ARG A 31 -14.08 3.36 -9.04
N ASP A 32 -14.86 4.08 -8.25
CA ASP A 32 -16.32 4.15 -8.39
C ASP A 32 -16.73 5.02 -9.58
N ASP A 33 -16.05 6.15 -9.79
CA ASP A 33 -16.31 7.06 -10.91
C ASP A 33 -16.00 6.45 -12.28
N LEU A 34 -14.89 5.71 -12.39
CA LEU A 34 -14.42 5.15 -13.65
C LEU A 34 -14.85 3.70 -13.87
N GLY A 35 -15.38 3.02 -12.84
CA GLY A 35 -15.75 1.61 -12.89
C GLY A 35 -14.57 0.67 -13.15
N ILE A 36 -13.34 1.08 -12.78
CA ILE A 36 -12.13 0.26 -12.94
C ILE A 36 -11.70 -0.32 -11.59
N SER A 37 -11.04 -1.48 -11.60
CA SER A 37 -10.43 -2.00 -10.38
C SER A 37 -9.23 -1.15 -9.98
N VAL A 38 -9.16 -0.75 -8.70
CA VAL A 38 -8.04 0.02 -8.15
C VAL A 38 -7.44 -0.73 -6.97
N ILE A 39 -6.11 -0.81 -6.93
CA ILE A 39 -5.33 -1.43 -5.85
C ILE A 39 -4.45 -0.34 -5.24
N PHE A 40 -4.55 -0.15 -3.93
CA PHE A 40 -3.69 0.78 -3.22
C PHE A 40 -2.30 0.16 -3.03
N LYS A 41 -1.24 0.86 -3.43
CA LYS A 41 0.15 0.39 -3.27
C LYS A 41 0.98 1.38 -2.48
N SER A 42 1.67 0.88 -1.46
CA SER A 42 2.75 1.63 -0.83
C SER A 42 3.78 0.71 -0.16
N SER A 43 5.05 1.14 -0.09
CA SER A 43 6.13 0.38 0.57
C SER A 43 6.18 0.69 2.07
N PHE A 44 6.27 -0.33 2.92
CA PHE A 44 6.58 -0.14 4.35
C PHE A 44 8.07 0.17 4.61
N ASP A 45 8.92 -0.18 3.65
CA ASP A 45 10.37 0.02 3.72
C ASP A 45 10.92 0.28 2.30
N LYS A 46 11.90 1.16 2.18
CA LYS A 46 12.73 1.30 0.98
C LYS A 46 14.10 0.69 1.30
N ALA A 47 14.19 -0.64 1.24
CA ALA A 47 15.39 -1.37 1.67
C ALA A 47 16.67 -1.10 0.85
N ASN A 48 16.53 -0.47 -0.31
CA ASN A 48 17.58 -0.26 -1.31
C ASN A 48 17.92 1.22 -1.51
N ARG A 49 17.89 2.04 -0.45
CA ARG A 49 18.32 3.44 -0.53
C ARG A 49 19.81 3.55 -0.79
N ALA A 50 20.19 4.44 -1.71
CA ALA A 50 21.59 4.72 -2.04
C ALA A 50 22.31 5.48 -0.91
N LEU A 51 21.58 6.29 -0.14
CA LEU A 51 22.09 7.02 1.01
C LEU A 51 21.59 6.38 2.30
N LEU A 52 22.45 6.27 3.31
CA LEU A 52 22.10 5.63 4.58
C LEU A 52 21.09 6.45 5.40
N GLU A 53 21.25 7.77 5.40
CA GLU A 53 20.41 8.73 6.17
C GLU A 53 19.02 8.96 5.55
N SER A 54 18.71 8.28 4.46
CA SER A 54 17.48 8.46 3.72
C SER A 54 16.29 7.78 4.44
N PRO A 55 15.15 8.48 4.69
CA PRO A 55 14.01 7.90 5.40
C PRO A 55 13.47 6.65 4.72
N ARG A 56 13.44 5.51 5.40
CA ARG A 56 13.06 4.23 4.78
C ARG A 56 11.57 3.91 4.84
N GLY A 57 10.84 4.49 5.78
CA GLY A 57 9.43 4.18 6.03
C GLY A 57 9.19 3.69 7.46
N PRO A 58 7.96 3.32 7.79
CA PRO A 58 7.55 2.92 9.15
C PRO A 58 8.04 1.52 9.55
N GLY A 59 8.53 0.71 8.61
CA GLY A 59 8.93 -0.68 8.83
C GLY A 59 7.76 -1.66 8.77
N LEU A 60 8.09 -2.96 8.76
CA LEU A 60 7.15 -4.04 8.41
C LEU A 60 5.85 -4.04 9.24
N ARG A 61 5.95 -4.04 10.58
CA ARG A 61 4.75 -4.16 11.45
C ARG A 61 3.85 -2.94 11.35
N ALA A 62 4.41 -1.75 11.62
CA ALA A 62 3.65 -0.50 11.57
C ALA A 62 3.09 -0.22 10.17
N GLY A 63 3.88 -0.49 9.11
CA GLY A 63 3.40 -0.32 7.74
C GLY A 63 2.27 -1.28 7.37
N LEU A 64 2.30 -2.53 7.83
CA LEU A 64 1.18 -3.47 7.62
C LEU A 64 -0.06 -3.08 8.43
N ASP A 65 0.08 -2.51 9.62
CA ASP A 65 -1.05 -1.99 10.39
C ASP A 65 -1.71 -0.79 9.67
N GLN A 66 -0.90 0.10 9.09
CA GLN A 66 -1.38 1.19 8.24
C GLN A 66 -2.12 0.67 6.99
N LEU A 67 -1.55 -0.32 6.29
CA LEU A 67 -2.20 -0.93 5.11
C LEU A 67 -3.50 -1.63 5.48
N ARG A 68 -3.56 -2.30 6.64
CA ARG A 68 -4.80 -2.88 7.18
C ARG A 68 -5.85 -1.80 7.43
N ASN A 69 -5.46 -0.67 8.01
CA ASN A 69 -6.36 0.45 8.24
C ASN A 69 -6.92 1.00 6.92
N ILE A 70 -6.05 1.22 5.92
CA ILE A 70 -6.46 1.66 4.58
C ILE A 70 -7.47 0.70 3.94
N LYS A 71 -7.19 -0.62 4.02
CA LYS A 71 -8.09 -1.66 3.52
C LYS A 71 -9.46 -1.60 4.19
N ASN A 72 -9.50 -1.45 5.51
CA ASN A 72 -10.74 -1.37 6.29
C ASN A 72 -11.55 -0.10 5.98
N GLU A 73 -10.88 1.04 5.83
CA GLU A 73 -11.52 2.35 5.64
C GLU A 73 -12.03 2.57 4.22
N THR A 74 -11.40 1.97 3.21
CA THR A 74 -11.69 2.25 1.79
C THR A 74 -12.25 1.06 1.03
N GLY A 75 -12.07 -0.16 1.56
CA GLY A 75 -12.39 -1.40 0.87
C GLY A 75 -11.54 -1.66 -0.37
N LEU A 76 -10.45 -0.89 -0.59
CA LEU A 76 -9.51 -1.16 -1.67
C LEU A 76 -8.63 -2.38 -1.32
N PRO A 77 -8.34 -3.26 -2.29
CA PRO A 77 -7.23 -4.19 -2.16
C PRO A 77 -5.92 -3.43 -1.95
N VAL A 78 -5.02 -3.97 -1.14
CA VAL A 78 -3.74 -3.34 -0.80
C VAL A 78 -2.56 -4.22 -1.22
N LEU A 79 -1.50 -3.59 -1.73
CA LEU A 79 -0.30 -4.25 -2.22
C LEU A 79 0.96 -3.59 -1.66
N THR A 80 1.95 -4.40 -1.30
CA THR A 80 3.27 -3.93 -0.86
C THR A 80 4.37 -4.84 -1.38
N ASP A 81 5.60 -4.32 -1.42
CA ASP A 81 6.81 -5.08 -1.75
C ASP A 81 7.42 -5.71 -0.50
N ILE A 82 8.03 -6.89 -0.68
CA ILE A 82 8.82 -7.57 0.37
C ILE A 82 10.31 -7.54 0.02
N HIS A 83 11.16 -7.68 1.03
CA HIS A 83 12.63 -7.56 0.88
C HIS A 83 13.39 -8.76 1.44
N GLU A 84 12.75 -9.57 2.29
CA GLU A 84 13.29 -10.81 2.82
C GLU A 84 12.24 -11.92 2.78
N PRO A 85 12.64 -13.21 2.68
CA PRO A 85 11.69 -14.31 2.58
C PRO A 85 10.67 -14.36 3.72
N HIS A 86 11.09 -14.04 4.95
CA HIS A 86 10.24 -14.09 6.13
C HIS A 86 9.17 -12.98 6.14
N HIS A 87 9.31 -11.92 5.33
CA HIS A 87 8.29 -10.89 5.18
C HIS A 87 7.04 -11.44 4.46
N ALA A 88 7.20 -12.47 3.62
CA ALA A 88 6.11 -12.99 2.78
C ALA A 88 4.92 -13.48 3.63
N GLU A 89 5.18 -14.31 4.63
CA GLU A 89 4.15 -14.84 5.53
C GLU A 89 3.45 -13.72 6.31
N VAL A 90 4.22 -12.75 6.82
CA VAL A 90 3.70 -11.64 7.62
C VAL A 90 2.86 -10.70 6.74
N ALA A 91 3.35 -10.33 5.55
CA ALA A 91 2.64 -9.45 4.63
C ALA A 91 1.34 -10.09 4.11
N ALA A 92 1.36 -11.39 3.78
CA ALA A 92 0.20 -12.15 3.29
C ALA A 92 -0.96 -12.21 4.29
N SER A 93 -0.72 -11.94 5.58
CA SER A 93 -1.79 -11.82 6.59
C SER A 93 -2.63 -10.54 6.45
N VAL A 94 -2.22 -9.60 5.58
CA VAL A 94 -2.85 -8.29 5.39
C VAL A 94 -3.13 -7.99 3.91
N VAL A 95 -2.10 -8.12 3.07
CA VAL A 95 -2.13 -7.68 1.67
C VAL A 95 -2.78 -8.71 0.74
N ASP A 96 -3.23 -8.24 -0.42
CA ASP A 96 -3.98 -9.02 -1.42
C ASP A 96 -3.09 -9.60 -2.55
#